data_AF-A0A9W8YBR3-F1
#
_entry.id   AF-A0A9W8YBR3-F1
#
_cell.length_a   1.000
_cell.length_b   1.000
_cell.length_c   1.000
_cell.angle_alpha   90.00
_cell.angle_beta   90.00
_cell.angle_gamma   90.00
#
_symmetry.space_group_name_H-M   'P 1'
#
loop_
_entity.id
_entity.type
_entity.pdbx_description
1 polymer ?
#
loop_
_entity_poly.entity_id
_entity_poly.type
_entity_poly.pdbx_seq_one_letter_code
_entity_poly.pdbx_strand_id
1 'polypeptide(L)'
;MQFSTVTLATIFAAAASALPAADITMTPRQTTFTEFAIWNTSGCPQSSGRIGTVNINDSTECQNFPAGIVSGQVDIDIPAGCQIQFYIGQGCSSAQTLVVPRDQLPHRCFEFGPGKNIGSARVSGTCSSS
;
A
#
# COMPACT_ATOMS: atom_id res chain seq x y z
N MET A 1 -33.66 -36.29 -63.60
CA MET A 1 -34.59 -35.29 -63.03
C MET A 1 -33.84 -34.56 -61.93
N GLN A 2 -33.89 -33.22 -61.96
CA GLN A 2 -33.88 -32.25 -60.83
C GLN A 2 -32.90 -32.47 -59.66
N PHE A 3 -32.21 -31.47 -59.10
CA PHE A 3 -32.09 -30.03 -59.35
C PHE A 3 -30.81 -29.55 -58.61
N SER A 4 -30.11 -28.60 -59.20
CA SER A 4 -29.10 -27.74 -58.57
C SER A 4 -29.71 -26.84 -57.48
N THR A 5 -28.90 -26.46 -56.47
CA THR A 5 -28.69 -25.11 -55.86
C THR A 5 -28.04 -25.30 -54.47
N VAL A 6 -26.73 -25.10 -54.27
CA VAL A 6 -26.01 -23.83 -54.02
C VAL A 6 -26.82 -22.84 -53.18
N THR A 7 -26.45 -22.63 -51.91
CA THR A 7 -26.08 -21.30 -51.35
C THR A 7 -25.69 -21.36 -49.87
N LEU A 8 -24.43 -20.95 -49.64
CA LEU A 8 -23.95 -20.06 -48.58
C LEU A 8 -24.72 -20.04 -47.24
N ALA A 9 -24.22 -20.79 -46.25
CA ALA A 9 -24.31 -20.35 -44.87
C ALA A 9 -23.24 -19.28 -44.64
N THR A 10 -23.70 -18.04 -44.69
CA THR A 10 -23.01 -16.80 -44.43
C THR A 10 -22.16 -16.82 -43.16
N ILE A 11 -20.85 -16.68 -43.36
CA ILE A 11 -19.91 -15.83 -42.63
C ILE A 11 -20.57 -15.01 -41.52
N PHE A 12 -20.60 -15.55 -40.29
CA PHE A 12 -20.74 -14.72 -39.10
C PHE A 12 -19.35 -14.18 -38.72
N ALA A 13 -19.12 -12.93 -39.16
CA ALA A 13 -18.36 -11.88 -38.49
C ALA A 13 -17.44 -12.38 -37.35
N ALA A 14 -16.14 -12.52 -37.56
CA ALA A 14 -15.20 -11.38 -37.48
C ALA A 14 -15.51 -10.45 -36.29
N ALA A 15 -15.28 -10.90 -35.05
CA ALA A 15 -14.98 -10.05 -33.89
C ALA A 15 -14.51 -10.86 -32.67
N ALA A 16 -13.66 -11.87 -32.84
CA ALA A 16 -12.93 -12.44 -31.70
C ALA A 16 -11.62 -11.68 -31.54
N SER A 17 -11.74 -10.49 -30.96
CA SER A 17 -10.74 -9.86 -30.09
C SER A 17 -9.27 -10.06 -30.49
N ALA A 18 -8.78 -9.19 -31.36
CA ALA A 18 -7.40 -8.73 -31.25
C ALA A 18 -7.25 -8.00 -29.92
N LEU A 19 -7.08 -8.74 -28.83
CA LEU A 19 -6.48 -8.22 -27.62
C LEU A 19 -4.97 -8.23 -27.91
N PRO A 20 -4.29 -7.07 -27.97
CA PRO A 20 -2.84 -7.11 -27.91
C PRO A 20 -2.49 -7.88 -26.64
N ALA A 21 -1.52 -8.78 -26.74
CA ALA A 21 -0.80 -9.25 -25.58
C ALA A 21 -0.17 -8.01 -24.94
N ALA A 22 -0.97 -7.30 -24.14
CA ALA A 22 -0.48 -6.36 -23.16
C ALA A 22 0.40 -7.24 -22.30
N ASP A 23 1.70 -7.05 -22.49
CA ASP A 23 2.74 -7.43 -21.57
C ASP A 23 2.21 -7.09 -20.18
N ILE A 24 1.59 -8.07 -19.52
CA ILE A 24 1.24 -7.97 -18.11
C ILE A 24 2.60 -8.10 -17.46
N THR A 25 3.32 -6.98 -17.44
CA THR A 25 4.35 -6.73 -16.45
C THR A 25 3.60 -6.85 -15.14
N MET A 26 3.55 -8.08 -14.60
CA MET A 26 3.02 -8.33 -13.29
C MET A 26 3.92 -7.51 -12.37
N THR A 27 3.43 -6.34 -11.99
CA THR A 27 4.02 -5.59 -10.89
C THR A 27 4.16 -6.59 -9.76
N PRO A 28 5.34 -6.75 -9.14
CA PRO A 28 5.49 -7.65 -8.00
C PRO A 28 4.34 -7.34 -7.05
N ARG A 29 3.58 -8.38 -6.69
CA ARG A 29 2.50 -8.29 -5.71
C ARG A 29 3.11 -7.61 -4.50
N GLN A 30 2.84 -6.31 -4.31
CA GLN A 30 3.37 -5.55 -3.18
C GLN A 30 2.79 -6.24 -1.96
N THR A 31 3.58 -7.09 -1.34
CA THR A 31 3.18 -7.85 -0.17
C THR A 31 3.04 -6.84 0.94
N THR A 32 1.80 -6.44 1.24
CA THR A 32 1.49 -5.65 2.43
C THR A 32 2.17 -6.34 3.60
N PHE A 33 3.11 -5.64 4.21
CA PHE A 33 3.86 -6.11 5.36
C PHE A 33 3.04 -5.90 6.63
N THR A 34 2.49 -4.70 6.82
CA THR A 34 1.72 -4.34 8.01
C THR A 34 0.63 -3.33 7.71
N GLU A 35 -0.31 -3.19 8.64
CA GLU A 35 -1.32 -2.14 8.63
C GLU A 35 -0.93 -1.01 9.58
N PHE A 36 -1.12 0.21 9.12
CA PHE A 36 -0.88 1.44 9.86
C PHE A 36 -2.20 2.17 10.03
N ALA A 37 -2.76 2.08 11.23
CA ALA A 37 -3.94 2.85 11.60
C ALA A 37 -3.56 4.33 11.74
N ILE A 38 -4.42 5.21 11.23
CA ILE A 38 -4.13 6.65 11.12
C ILE A 38 -5.24 7.51 11.73
N TRP A 39 -4.81 8.57 12.40
CA TRP A 39 -5.69 9.55 13.06
C TRP A 39 -5.36 10.98 12.61
N ASN A 40 -6.38 11.83 12.56
CA ASN A 40 -6.24 13.28 12.38
C ASN A 40 -6.13 14.06 13.70
N THR A 41 -6.04 13.33 14.81
CA THR A 41 -5.92 13.87 16.17
C THR A 41 -4.73 13.22 16.85
N SER A 42 -4.12 13.94 17.79
CA SER A 42 -2.96 13.47 18.55
C SER A 42 -3.32 12.32 19.49
N GLY A 43 -2.37 11.39 19.70
CA GLY A 43 -2.47 10.35 20.72
C GLY A 43 -3.34 9.14 20.39
N CYS A 44 -3.75 8.96 19.13
CA CYS A 44 -4.56 7.83 18.65
C CYS A 44 -5.75 7.47 19.57
N PRO A 45 -6.65 8.43 19.86
CA PRO A 45 -7.79 8.19 20.72
C PRO A 45 -8.67 7.07 20.16
N GLN A 46 -9.09 6.15 21.02
CA GLN A 46 -9.87 4.97 20.63
C GLN A 46 -11.29 5.32 20.14
N SER A 47 -11.86 6.42 20.64
CA SER A 47 -13.28 6.75 20.44
C SER A 47 -13.55 7.79 19.34
N SER A 48 -12.51 8.40 18.75
CA SER A 48 -12.69 9.48 17.76
C SER A 48 -11.44 9.71 16.92
N GLY A 49 -11.58 10.41 15.80
CA GLY A 49 -10.44 10.96 15.04
C GLY A 49 -9.63 9.93 14.24
N ARG A 50 -10.00 8.65 14.26
CA ARG A 50 -9.48 7.65 13.32
C ARG A 50 -10.00 7.99 11.92
N ILE A 51 -9.09 8.18 10.98
CA ILE A 51 -9.42 8.54 9.59
C ILE A 51 -9.25 7.34 8.64
N GLY A 52 -8.60 6.27 9.07
CA GLY A 52 -8.52 5.03 8.32
C GLY A 52 -7.36 4.13 8.73
N THR A 53 -6.96 3.29 7.77
CA THR A 53 -5.77 2.44 7.82
C THR A 53 -5.08 2.53 6.47
N VAL A 54 -3.76 2.55 6.46
CA VAL A 54 -2.94 2.39 5.26
C VAL A 54 -2.10 1.14 5.37
N ASN A 55 -2.01 0.40 4.27
CA ASN A 55 -1.15 -0.76 4.17
C ASN A 55 0.28 -0.29 3.96
N ILE A 56 1.22 -0.75 4.77
CA ILE A 56 2.65 -0.53 4.55
C ILE A 56 3.18 -1.75 3.79
N ASN A 57 3.84 -1.50 2.67
CA ASN A 57 4.37 -2.57 1.82
C ASN A 57 5.77 -3.01 2.29
N ASP A 58 6.12 -4.28 2.06
CA ASP A 58 7.50 -4.76 2.18
C ASP A 58 8.36 -4.27 1.00
N SER A 59 8.53 -2.94 0.91
CA SER A 59 9.33 -2.31 -0.12
C SER A 59 10.31 -1.32 0.51
N THR A 60 11.52 -1.32 -0.04
CA THR A 60 12.53 -0.30 0.30
C THR A 60 12.29 1.02 -0.41
N GLU A 61 11.25 1.11 -1.25
CA GLU A 61 10.82 2.35 -1.87
C GLU A 61 10.06 3.22 -0.86
N CYS A 62 10.05 4.53 -1.12
CA CYS A 62 9.25 5.45 -0.31
C CYS A 62 7.77 5.26 -0.60
N GLN A 63 6.98 5.04 0.44
CA GLN A 63 5.54 4.98 0.35
C GLN A 63 4.90 6.25 0.88
N ASN A 64 4.14 6.91 0.01
CA ASN A 64 3.44 8.15 0.30
C ASN A 64 2.05 7.88 0.90
N PHE A 65 1.65 8.70 1.87
CA PHE A 65 0.38 8.59 2.59
C PHE A 65 -0.55 9.77 2.28
N PRO A 66 -1.87 9.64 2.53
CA PRO A 66 -2.77 10.78 2.47
C PRO A 66 -2.36 11.88 3.47
N ALA A 67 -2.67 13.13 3.13
CA ALA A 67 -2.39 14.26 4.00
C ALA A 67 -3.28 14.25 5.26
N GLY A 68 -2.82 14.95 6.32
CA GLY A 68 -3.60 15.16 7.54
C GLY A 68 -3.48 14.07 8.60
N ILE A 69 -2.51 13.18 8.49
CA ILE A 69 -2.19 12.17 9.52
C ILE A 69 -1.36 12.84 10.61
N VAL A 70 -1.93 13.00 11.80
CA VAL A 70 -1.25 13.60 12.96
C VAL A 70 -0.55 12.52 13.78
N SER A 71 -1.24 11.41 14.01
CA SER A 71 -0.69 10.27 14.75
C SER A 71 -1.09 8.95 14.10
N GLY A 72 -0.35 7.90 14.43
CA GLY A 72 -0.66 6.56 13.93
C GLY A 72 -0.11 5.44 14.79
N GLN A 73 -0.56 4.24 14.46
CA GLN A 73 -0.24 3.01 15.19
C GLN A 73 -0.06 1.87 14.18
N VAL A 74 1.02 1.11 14.36
CA VAL A 74 1.28 -0.10 13.57
C VAL A 74 0.63 -1.28 14.28
N ASP A 75 -0.13 -2.10 13.55
CA ASP A 75 -0.98 -3.15 14.13
C ASP A 75 -0.25 -4.48 14.37
N ILE A 76 0.95 -4.66 13.79
CA ILE A 76 1.68 -5.94 13.88
C ILE A 76 3.01 -5.85 14.62
N ASP A 77 3.44 -7.00 15.12
CA ASP A 77 4.80 -7.25 15.59
C ASP A 77 5.82 -7.19 14.46
N ILE A 78 6.67 -6.17 14.50
CA ILE A 78 7.76 -5.99 13.54
C ILE A 78 8.77 -7.15 13.72
N PRO A 79 9.05 -7.97 12.69
CA PRO A 79 9.96 -9.11 12.81
C PRO A 79 11.41 -8.66 13.00
N ALA A 80 12.26 -9.59 13.46
CA ALA A 80 13.68 -9.30 13.68
C ALA A 80 14.35 -8.94 12.35
N GLY A 81 15.09 -7.83 12.32
CA GLY A 81 15.74 -7.35 11.10
C GLY A 81 14.84 -6.51 10.19
N CYS A 82 13.60 -6.21 10.60
CA CYS A 82 12.74 -5.24 9.93
C CYS A 82 12.72 -3.89 10.67
N GLN A 83 12.73 -2.80 9.92
CA GLN A 83 12.60 -1.45 10.46
C GLN A 83 11.67 -0.60 9.58
N ILE A 84 10.68 0.03 10.22
CA ILE A 84 9.81 1.01 9.58
C ILE A 84 10.25 2.40 10.02
N GLN A 85 10.59 3.24 9.03
CA GLN A 85 10.94 4.63 9.25
C GLN A 85 9.86 5.54 8.65
N PHE A 86 9.25 6.35 9.48
CA PHE A 86 8.26 7.36 9.10
C PHE A 86 8.95 8.69 8.87
N TYR A 87 8.37 9.51 7.99
CA TYR A 87 8.87 10.83 7.62
C TYR A 87 7.73 11.85 7.64
N ILE A 88 8.12 13.10 7.89
CA ILE A 88 7.22 14.25 7.74
C ILE A 88 7.09 14.60 6.26
N GLY A 89 5.86 14.78 5.79
CA GLY A 89 5.62 15.11 4.39
C GLY A 89 5.89 13.94 3.44
N GLN A 90 5.82 14.21 2.14
CA GLN A 90 5.89 13.18 1.09
C GLN A 90 7.34 12.93 0.64
N GLY A 91 7.60 11.73 0.11
CA GLY A 91 8.84 11.41 -0.61
C GLY A 91 10.03 11.07 0.28
N CYS A 92 9.83 10.76 1.56
CA CYS A 92 10.86 10.25 2.47
C CYS A 92 12.16 11.08 2.50
N SER A 93 12.04 12.39 2.26
CA SER A 93 13.16 13.33 2.15
C SER A 93 13.35 14.20 3.39
N SER A 94 12.45 14.09 4.36
CA SER A 94 12.53 14.86 5.61
C SER A 94 13.70 14.41 6.47
N ALA A 95 14.40 15.38 7.06
CA ALA A 95 15.42 15.14 8.08
C ALA A 95 14.81 14.64 9.40
N GLN A 96 13.52 14.92 9.63
CA GLN A 96 12.80 14.44 10.81
C GLN A 96 12.16 13.10 10.50
N THR A 97 12.62 12.07 11.20
CA THR A 97 12.15 10.69 11.02
C THR A 97 11.80 10.06 12.36
N LEU A 98 10.86 9.13 12.33
CA LEU A 98 10.46 8.36 13.50
C LEU A 98 10.59 6.89 13.14
N VAL A 99 11.44 6.19 13.88
CA VAL A 99 11.62 4.76 13.75
C VAL A 99 10.77 4.10 14.83
N VAL A 100 9.85 3.21 14.43
CA VAL A 100 9.04 2.47 15.40
C VAL A 100 9.92 1.39 16.04
N PRO A 101 10.16 1.45 17.37
CA PRO A 101 11.01 0.49 18.05
C PRO A 101 10.28 -0.84 18.16
N ARG A 102 10.89 -1.89 17.57
CA ARG A 102 10.40 -3.27 17.57
C ARG A 102 10.08 -3.81 18.97
N ASP A 103 10.91 -3.45 19.95
CA ASP A 103 10.90 -4.08 21.27
C ASP A 103 9.95 -3.39 22.28
N GLN A 104 9.25 -2.32 21.87
CA GLN A 104 8.23 -1.68 22.72
C GLN A 104 6.83 -2.15 22.35
N LEU A 105 6.39 -3.22 23.02
CA LEU A 105 5.00 -3.67 22.99
C LEU A 105 4.17 -2.99 24.10
N PRO A 106 2.94 -2.54 23.82
CA PRO A 106 2.29 -2.48 22.49
C PRO A 106 2.95 -1.42 21.61
N HIS A 107 2.95 -1.58 20.27
CA HIS A 107 3.41 -0.55 19.33
C HIS A 107 2.62 0.72 19.60
N ARG A 108 3.19 1.61 20.43
CA ARG A 108 2.44 2.73 21.00
C ARG A 108 2.12 3.69 19.86
N CYS A 109 0.95 4.32 19.96
CA CYS A 109 0.65 5.47 19.11
C CYS A 109 1.84 6.43 19.06
N PHE A 110 2.22 6.84 17.86
CA PHE A 110 3.32 7.76 17.66
C PHE A 110 2.91 8.93 16.76
N GLU A 111 3.62 10.04 16.95
CA GLU A 111 3.43 11.30 16.24
C GLU A 111 4.73 12.11 16.25
N PHE A 112 4.87 13.03 15.31
CA PHE A 112 6.04 13.92 15.22
C PHE A 112 5.96 15.17 16.12
N GLY A 113 4.87 15.29 16.88
CA GLY A 113 4.56 16.46 17.68
C GLY A 113 3.70 17.51 16.95
N PRO A 114 3.41 18.64 17.62
CA PRO A 114 2.40 19.59 17.18
C PRO A 114 2.74 20.23 15.82
N GLY A 115 1.76 20.26 14.92
CA GLY A 115 1.88 20.85 13.60
C GLY A 115 2.69 20.04 12.58
N LYS A 116 3.07 18.80 12.92
CA LYS A 116 3.78 17.89 12.03
C LYS A 116 2.87 16.73 11.66
N ASN A 117 2.80 16.43 10.37
CA ASN A 117 1.99 15.33 9.85
C ASN A 117 2.88 14.24 9.27
N ILE A 118 2.50 12.99 9.52
CA ILE A 118 3.10 11.81 8.92
C ILE A 118 2.69 11.80 7.45
N GLY A 119 3.65 11.83 6.53
CA GLY A 119 3.36 11.93 5.11
C GLY A 119 3.90 10.78 4.28
N SER A 120 4.91 10.06 4.76
CA SER A 120 5.44 8.89 4.08
C SER A 120 6.14 7.95 5.04
N ALA A 121 6.30 6.69 4.64
CA ALA A 121 7.12 5.72 5.33
C ALA A 121 8.02 4.97 4.34
N ARG A 122 9.11 4.43 4.87
CA ARG A 122 10.01 3.53 4.17
C ARG A 122 10.26 2.33 5.06
N VAL A 123 10.21 1.15 4.47
CA VAL A 123 10.56 -0.09 5.14
C VAL A 123 11.99 -0.46 4.77
N SER A 124 12.72 -1.04 5.71
CA SER A 124 14.08 -1.51 5.47
C SER A 124 14.34 -2.82 6.20
N GLY A 125 15.23 -3.63 5.62
CA GLY A 125 15.57 -4.95 6.13
C GLY A 125 14.67 -6.06 5.58
N THR A 126 14.49 -7.12 6.36
CA THR A 126 13.72 -8.32 5.98
C THR A 126 12.39 -8.34 6.71
N CYS A 127 11.35 -7.77 6.09
CA CYS A 127 10.02 -7.63 6.69
C CYS A 127 9.02 -8.69 6.19
N SER A 128 9.30 -9.34 5.08
CA SER A 128 8.60 -10.54 4.64
C SER A 128 8.82 -11.65 5.66
N SER A 129 7.73 -12.10 6.31
CA SER A 129 7.71 -13.37 7.01
C SER A 129 7.85 -14.47 5.96
N SER A 130 9.06 -14.99 5.78
CA SER A 130 9.29 -16.30 5.16
C SER A 130 8.55 -17.40 5.93
#